data_AF-A0A6J8EIS2-F1
#
_entry.id   AF-A0A6J8EIS2-F1
#
_cell.length_a   1.000
_cell.length_b   1.000
_cell.length_c   1.000
_cell.angle_alpha   90.00
_cell.angle_beta   90.00
_cell.angle_gamma   90.00
#
_symmetry.space_group_name_H-M   'P 1'
#
loop_
_entity.id
_entity.type
_entity.pdbx_description
1 polymer ?
#
loop_
_entity_poly.entity_id
_entity_poly.type
_entity_poly.pdbx_seq_one_letter_code
_entity_poly.pdbx_strand_id
1 'polypeptide(L)'
;MIKDVCQQTVKSKAKDFFKNSVTGQLSLKDEPYSTCTSEDLQDVIELGLGARIMLIRNIDTDDGLVNGAFGIITAIEKSQNDEIRSVYVKFDHPQSDKKHISKLALTKSLPKDSVRISPVEEVLHDFDPKVIYASNDITKALDSMESFHLAKVSTESSVKHSLTVTFHNTEGLLPHQEDITQATCMKNSEIICFNETWLKKNTCLPPSLLPNFIPCSKSRSEAYSNLTIHHTSCS
;
A
#
# COMPACT_ATOMS: atom_id res chain seq x y z
N MET A 1 -9.67 15.71 -13.99
CA MET A 1 -10.09 15.32 -12.63
C MET A 1 -9.59 16.28 -11.55
N ILE A 2 -8.27 16.54 -11.39
CA ILE A 2 -7.77 17.58 -10.45
C ILE A 2 -7.84 19.00 -11.04
N LYS A 3 -7.50 19.15 -12.33
CA LYS A 3 -7.49 20.46 -13.04
C LYS A 3 -8.86 21.11 -13.17
N ASP A 4 -9.92 20.33 -13.06
CA ASP A 4 -11.31 20.79 -13.18
C ASP A 4 -11.85 21.33 -11.84
N VAL A 5 -11.20 20.97 -10.73
CA VAL A 5 -11.64 21.28 -9.35
C VAL A 5 -10.70 22.25 -8.64
N CYS A 6 -9.40 22.19 -8.93
CA CYS A 6 -8.38 22.99 -8.25
C CYS A 6 -7.91 24.16 -9.11
N GLN A 7 -7.91 25.38 -8.53
CA GLN A 7 -7.50 26.61 -9.22
C GLN A 7 -6.00 26.65 -9.54
N GLN A 8 -5.17 25.96 -8.75
CA GLN A 8 -3.73 25.88 -8.93
C GLN A 8 -3.28 24.43 -8.85
N THR A 9 -2.72 23.92 -9.94
CA THR A 9 -2.17 22.57 -10.03
C THR A 9 -0.67 22.60 -10.29
N VAL A 10 0.07 21.74 -9.62
CA VAL A 10 1.52 21.58 -9.75
C VAL A 10 1.79 20.11 -10.08
N LYS A 11 2.71 19.86 -11.00
CA LYS A 11 3.18 18.52 -11.31
C LYS A 11 4.56 18.31 -10.72
N SER A 12 4.77 17.18 -10.07
CA SER A 12 6.09 16.70 -9.66
C SER A 12 6.44 15.48 -10.47
N LYS A 13 7.56 15.53 -11.20
CA LYS A 13 8.10 14.35 -11.90
C LYS A 13 8.95 13.52 -10.93
N ALA A 14 8.99 12.21 -11.15
CA ALA A 14 9.94 11.32 -10.52
C ALA A 14 11.38 11.72 -10.88
N LYS A 15 12.28 11.55 -9.92
CA LYS A 15 13.70 11.86 -10.05
C LYS A 15 14.49 10.63 -9.65
N ASP A 16 15.03 9.95 -10.63
CA ASP A 16 15.83 8.76 -10.40
C ASP A 16 17.30 9.09 -10.46
N PHE A 17 18.06 8.46 -9.57
CA PHE A 17 19.50 8.59 -9.52
C PHE A 17 20.13 7.27 -9.95
N PHE A 18 21.24 7.34 -10.67
CA PHE A 18 22.09 6.19 -10.90
C PHE A 18 23.41 6.39 -10.19
N LYS A 19 23.92 5.30 -9.61
CA LYS A 19 25.23 5.29 -8.98
C LYS A 19 26.28 5.17 -10.07
N ASN A 20 27.22 6.11 -10.12
CA ASN A 20 28.40 5.96 -10.94
C ASN A 20 29.27 4.85 -10.35
N SER A 21 29.45 3.75 -11.08
CA SER A 21 30.18 2.57 -10.61
C SER A 21 31.65 2.82 -10.29
N VAL A 22 32.22 3.92 -10.79
CA VAL A 22 33.64 4.28 -10.60
C VAL A 22 33.82 5.23 -9.42
N THR A 23 32.97 6.25 -9.30
CA THR A 23 33.10 7.29 -8.25
C THR A 23 32.23 7.01 -7.02
N GLY A 24 31.30 6.07 -7.12
CA GLY A 24 30.27 5.81 -6.10
C GLY A 24 29.24 6.92 -5.93
N GLN A 25 29.37 8.02 -6.70
CA GLN A 25 28.54 9.21 -6.60
C GLN A 25 27.19 8.98 -7.29
N LEU A 26 26.11 9.48 -6.68
CA LEU A 26 24.77 9.44 -7.27
C LEU A 26 24.62 10.63 -8.23
N SER A 27 24.32 10.33 -9.48
CA SER A 27 24.02 11.33 -10.50
C SER A 27 22.54 11.23 -10.88
N LEU A 28 21.89 12.39 -11.02
CA LEU A 28 20.50 12.46 -11.49
C LEU A 28 20.44 11.94 -12.93
N LYS A 29 19.42 11.12 -13.22
CA LYS A 29 19.11 10.65 -14.57
C LYS A 29 18.22 11.67 -15.27
N ASP A 30 18.44 11.88 -16.57
CA ASP A 30 17.66 12.83 -17.37
C ASP A 30 16.19 12.42 -17.50
N GLU A 31 15.93 11.11 -17.59
CA GLU A 31 14.59 10.54 -17.60
C GLU A 31 14.48 9.44 -16.52
N PRO A 32 13.40 9.42 -15.71
CA PRO A 32 13.17 8.37 -14.74
C PRO A 32 13.01 7.01 -15.44
N TYR A 33 13.20 5.93 -14.68
CA TYR A 33 12.85 4.60 -15.14
C TYR A 33 11.37 4.56 -15.46
N SER A 34 11.03 4.28 -16.72
CA SER A 34 9.64 4.08 -17.10
C SER A 34 9.08 2.88 -16.33
N THR A 35 8.01 3.10 -15.59
CA THR A 35 7.23 2.03 -14.99
C THR A 35 6.72 1.10 -16.07
N CYS A 36 7.21 -0.14 -16.08
CA CYS A 36 6.78 -1.15 -17.06
C CYS A 36 5.48 -1.84 -16.65
N THR A 37 5.00 -1.61 -15.42
CA THR A 37 3.81 -2.29 -14.87
C THR A 37 2.88 -1.33 -14.14
N SER A 38 1.61 -1.69 -14.00
CA SER A 38 0.59 -0.88 -13.29
C SER A 38 0.78 -0.85 -11.76
N GLU A 39 1.78 -1.55 -11.23
CA GLU A 39 2.05 -1.71 -9.80
C GLU A 39 3.16 -0.77 -9.29
N ASP A 40 3.86 -0.09 -10.19
CA ASP A 40 4.96 0.80 -9.87
C ASP A 40 4.46 2.20 -9.41
N LEU A 41 5.33 2.98 -8.77
CA LEU A 41 5.04 4.37 -8.39
C LEU A 41 4.85 5.24 -9.64
N GLN A 42 3.86 6.14 -9.62
CA GLN A 42 3.61 7.03 -10.77
C GLN A 42 4.81 7.93 -11.08
N ASP A 43 5.19 7.98 -12.36
CA ASP A 43 6.23 8.88 -12.88
C ASP A 43 5.95 10.37 -12.62
N VAL A 44 4.68 10.74 -12.48
CA VAL A 44 4.24 12.12 -12.27
C VAL A 44 3.11 12.16 -11.25
N ILE A 45 3.30 12.92 -10.18
CA ILE A 45 2.26 13.22 -9.20
C ILE A 45 1.72 14.62 -9.48
N GLU A 46 0.40 14.73 -9.67
CA GLU A 46 -0.29 16.03 -9.81
C GLU A 46 -0.90 16.43 -8.45
N LEU A 47 -0.51 17.61 -7.96
CA LEU A 47 -1.02 18.19 -6.71
C LEU A 47 -1.84 19.44 -7.00
N GLY A 48 -2.99 19.58 -6.34
CA GLY A 48 -3.85 20.76 -6.46
C GLY A 48 -4.04 21.46 -5.13
N LEU A 49 -4.04 22.79 -5.10
CA LEU A 49 -4.52 23.52 -3.92
C LEU A 49 -6.01 23.23 -3.70
N GLY A 50 -6.37 22.87 -2.48
CA GLY A 50 -7.71 22.41 -2.12
C GLY A 50 -7.98 20.95 -2.47
N ALA A 51 -7.02 20.22 -3.07
CA ALA A 51 -7.20 18.81 -3.38
C ALA A 51 -7.29 17.99 -2.09
N ARG A 52 -8.22 17.04 -2.10
CA ARG A 52 -8.34 16.01 -1.08
C ARG A 52 -7.28 14.94 -1.31
N ILE A 53 -6.50 14.62 -0.28
CA ILE A 53 -5.44 13.62 -0.34
C ILE A 53 -5.58 12.59 0.77
N MET A 54 -4.90 11.46 0.57
CA MET A 54 -4.73 10.38 1.54
C MET A 54 -3.24 10.03 1.59
N LEU A 55 -2.69 9.87 2.78
CA LEU A 55 -1.35 9.30 2.93
C LEU A 55 -1.38 7.84 2.52
N ILE A 56 -0.44 7.42 1.68
CA ILE A 56 -0.28 6.03 1.24
C ILE A 56 0.82 5.29 2.01
N ARG A 57 1.55 6.00 2.88
CA ARG A 57 2.62 5.48 3.72
C ARG A 57 2.64 6.22 5.06
N ASN A 58 3.14 5.54 6.08
CA ASN A 58 3.37 6.14 7.40
C ASN A 58 4.53 7.14 7.30
N ILE A 59 4.30 8.36 7.77
CA ILE A 59 5.35 9.39 7.91
C ILE A 59 5.79 9.46 9.38
N ASP A 60 4.83 9.57 10.29
CA ASP A 60 5.07 9.64 11.72
C ASP A 60 3.86 9.04 12.45
N THR A 61 4.03 7.84 12.99
CA THR A 61 2.96 7.12 13.69
C THR A 61 2.60 7.77 15.03
N ASP A 62 3.55 8.45 15.66
CA ASP A 62 3.34 9.08 16.98
C ASP A 62 2.47 10.33 16.83
N ASP A 63 2.70 11.11 15.77
CA ASP A 63 1.96 12.33 15.46
C ASP A 63 0.64 12.05 14.70
N GLY A 64 0.31 10.78 14.44
CA GLY A 64 -0.92 10.37 13.73
C GLY A 64 -0.86 10.55 12.20
N LEU A 65 0.32 10.74 11.63
CA LEU A 65 0.59 10.76 10.18
C LEU A 65 0.74 9.34 9.64
N VAL A 66 -0.35 8.59 9.69
CA VAL A 66 -0.42 7.18 9.30
C VAL A 66 -0.99 6.99 7.90
N ASN A 67 -0.71 5.84 7.29
CA ASN A 67 -1.34 5.39 6.06
C ASN A 67 -2.88 5.42 6.21
N GLY A 68 -3.58 5.93 5.21
CA GLY A 68 -5.02 6.16 5.25
C GLY A 68 -5.45 7.49 5.88
N ALA A 69 -4.52 8.29 6.44
CA ALA A 69 -4.88 9.61 6.96
C ALA A 69 -5.26 10.57 5.82
N PHE A 70 -6.44 11.17 5.92
CA PHE A 70 -6.95 12.09 4.91
C PHE A 70 -6.77 13.55 5.31
N GLY A 71 -6.54 14.41 4.30
CA GLY A 71 -6.41 15.84 4.49
C GLY A 71 -6.65 16.64 3.21
N ILE A 72 -6.61 17.96 3.35
CA ILE A 72 -6.74 18.92 2.24
C ILE A 72 -5.44 19.69 2.09
N ILE A 73 -4.95 19.80 0.87
CA ILE A 73 -3.77 20.63 0.57
C ILE A 73 -4.15 22.10 0.74
N THR A 74 -3.50 22.79 1.69
CA THR A 74 -3.74 24.21 1.96
C THR A 74 -2.74 25.11 1.26
N ALA A 75 -1.51 24.64 1.04
CA ALA A 75 -0.48 25.39 0.33
C ALA A 75 0.56 24.46 -0.29
N ILE A 76 1.22 24.94 -1.35
CA ILE A 76 2.35 24.26 -1.99
C ILE A 76 3.49 25.27 -2.06
N GLU A 77 4.63 24.93 -1.46
CA GLU A 77 5.84 25.74 -1.48
C GLU A 77 6.77 25.22 -2.56
N LYS A 78 7.06 26.09 -3.53
CA LYS A 78 8.00 25.83 -4.61
C LYS A 78 9.35 26.50 -4.34
N SER A 79 10.41 25.87 -4.83
CA SER A 79 11.76 26.44 -4.89
C SER A 79 11.87 27.47 -6.01
N GLN A 80 13.01 28.16 -6.09
CA GLN A 80 13.32 29.11 -7.17
C GLN A 80 13.34 28.44 -8.56
N ASN A 81 13.60 27.13 -8.61
CA ASN A 81 13.64 26.33 -9.84
C ASN A 81 12.29 25.67 -10.18
N ASP A 82 11.18 26.18 -9.65
CA ASP A 82 9.81 25.63 -9.81
C ASP A 82 9.58 24.21 -9.23
N GLU A 83 10.57 23.64 -8.53
CA GLU A 83 10.46 22.34 -7.88
C GLU A 83 9.68 22.41 -6.56
N ILE A 84 8.94 21.35 -6.24
CA ILE A 84 8.17 21.29 -4.99
C ILE A 84 9.11 21.06 -3.82
N ARG A 85 9.20 22.05 -2.92
CA ARG A 85 10.01 21.95 -1.69
C ARG A 85 9.21 21.33 -0.56
N SER A 86 7.94 21.71 -0.42
CA SER A 86 7.06 21.22 0.65
C SER A 86 5.59 21.41 0.31
N VAL A 87 4.76 20.51 0.82
CA VAL A 87 3.31 20.56 0.71
C VAL A 87 2.72 20.73 2.10
N TYR A 88 1.77 21.65 2.25
CA TYR A 88 1.08 21.90 3.51
C TYR A 88 -0.30 21.28 3.45
N VAL A 89 -0.60 20.41 4.40
CA VAL A 89 -1.85 19.65 4.46
C VAL A 89 -2.55 19.92 5.78
N LYS A 90 -3.83 20.25 5.72
CA LYS A 90 -4.71 20.21 6.89
C LYS A 90 -5.37 18.84 6.94
N PHE A 91 -4.98 18.02 7.91
CA PHE A 91 -5.60 16.72 8.14
C PHE A 91 -6.96 16.88 8.84
N ASP A 92 -7.86 15.93 8.59
CA ASP A 92 -9.21 15.96 9.19
C ASP A 92 -9.18 15.66 10.68
N HIS A 93 -8.36 14.70 11.06
CA HIS A 93 -8.16 14.34 12.45
C HIS A 93 -7.03 15.20 13.01
N PRO A 94 -7.25 15.83 14.18
CA PRO A 94 -6.23 16.63 14.84
C PRO A 94 -5.03 15.74 15.18
N GLN A 95 -3.82 16.25 14.91
CA GLN A 95 -2.59 15.54 15.21
C GLN A 95 -2.31 15.54 16.71
N SER A 96 -1.89 14.38 17.23
CA SER A 96 -1.62 14.14 18.64
C SER A 96 -0.50 15.04 19.18
N ASP A 97 0.53 15.26 18.36
CA ASP A 97 1.75 15.98 18.70
C ASP A 97 2.15 16.97 17.60
N LYS A 98 2.78 18.07 18.01
CA LYS A 98 3.00 19.25 17.15
C LYS A 98 4.34 19.25 16.40
N LYS A 99 5.02 18.12 16.21
CA LYS A 99 6.40 18.14 15.67
C LYS A 99 6.43 18.65 14.24
N HIS A 100 5.43 18.26 13.44
CA HIS A 100 5.33 18.61 12.02
C HIS A 100 4.42 19.82 11.72
N ILE A 101 3.83 20.44 12.74
CA ILE A 101 3.05 21.66 12.57
C ILE A 101 4.01 22.78 12.19
N SER A 102 3.72 23.44 11.06
CA SER A 102 4.58 24.50 10.57
C SER A 102 4.59 25.70 11.53
N LYS A 103 5.76 26.03 12.11
CA LYS A 103 5.96 27.32 12.80
C LYS A 103 5.72 28.53 11.87
N LEU A 104 5.75 28.30 10.56
CA LEU A 104 5.47 29.28 9.50
C LEU A 104 3.97 29.65 9.39
N ALA A 105 3.08 28.94 10.07
CA ALA A 105 1.67 29.33 10.21
C ALA A 105 1.47 30.67 10.95
N LEU A 106 2.53 31.22 11.57
CA LEU A 106 2.50 32.51 12.27
C LEU A 106 2.83 33.72 11.37
N THR A 107 3.42 33.55 10.18
CA THR A 107 3.95 34.70 9.40
C THR A 107 3.42 34.81 7.96
N LYS A 108 2.73 33.80 7.44
CA LYS A 108 1.99 33.85 6.17
C LYS A 108 0.59 33.24 6.39
N SER A 109 -0.36 33.62 5.54
CA SER A 109 -1.81 33.28 5.56
C SER A 109 -2.13 31.77 5.44
N LEU A 110 -1.44 30.91 6.18
CA LEU A 110 -1.68 29.48 6.26
C LEU A 110 -2.60 29.18 7.45
N PRO A 111 -3.52 28.21 7.32
CA PRO A 111 -4.29 27.73 8.46
C PRO A 111 -3.36 27.22 9.57
N LYS A 112 -3.67 27.58 10.83
CA LYS A 112 -2.87 27.25 12.02
C LYS A 112 -2.61 25.75 12.23
N ASP A 113 -3.43 24.91 11.61
CA ASP A 113 -3.39 23.45 11.74
C ASP A 113 -2.78 22.77 10.52
N SER A 114 -2.05 23.51 9.68
CA SER A 114 -1.40 22.96 8.49
C SER A 114 -0.06 22.30 8.84
N VAL A 115 0.05 21.05 8.43
CA VAL A 115 1.20 20.17 8.65
C VAL A 115 2.09 20.22 7.42
N ARG A 116 3.39 20.42 7.63
CA ARG A 116 4.36 20.52 6.54
C ARG A 116 4.90 19.14 6.20
N ILE A 117 4.64 18.69 4.98
CA ILE A 117 5.20 17.47 4.40
C ILE A 117 6.29 17.88 3.42
N SER A 118 7.54 17.52 3.72
CA SER A 118 8.67 17.68 2.80
C SER A 118 8.99 16.36 2.10
N PRO A 119 9.57 16.40 0.90
CA PRO A 119 10.19 15.22 0.29
C PRO A 119 11.16 14.57 1.29
N VAL A 120 11.04 13.27 1.46
CA VAL A 120 11.93 12.47 2.28
C VAL A 120 12.81 11.65 1.34
N GLU A 121 14.12 11.87 1.41
CA GLU A 121 15.09 11.00 0.78
C GLU A 121 15.52 9.95 1.81
N GLU A 122 15.04 8.73 1.65
CA GLU A 122 15.51 7.62 2.48
C GLU A 122 16.92 7.23 2.04
N VAL A 123 17.92 7.73 2.77
CA VAL A 123 19.30 7.26 2.63
C VAL A 123 19.39 5.93 3.36
N LEU A 124 19.46 4.83 2.61
CA LEU A 124 19.76 3.50 3.16
C LEU A 124 21.23 3.48 3.62
N HIS A 125 21.49 3.96 4.83
CA HIS A 125 22.83 4.09 5.40
C HIS A 125 23.59 2.74 5.50
N ASP A 126 22.84 1.65 5.62
CA ASP A 126 23.37 0.28 5.73
C ASP A 126 23.01 -0.60 4.53
N PHE A 127 22.86 0.00 3.34
CA PHE A 127 22.63 -0.76 2.11
C PHE A 127 23.88 -1.56 1.73
N ASP A 128 23.93 -2.82 2.16
CA ASP A 128 24.86 -3.80 1.59
C ASP A 128 24.12 -4.64 0.54
N PRO A 129 24.41 -4.45 -0.77
CA PRO A 129 23.76 -5.22 -1.82
C PRO A 129 24.01 -6.74 -1.69
N LYS A 130 24.99 -7.18 -0.90
CA LYS A 130 25.22 -8.61 -0.61
C LYS A 130 24.20 -9.22 0.35
N VAL A 131 23.52 -8.42 1.16
CA VAL A 131 22.44 -8.90 2.06
C VAL A 131 21.08 -8.90 1.38
N ILE A 132 20.95 -8.24 0.23
CA ILE A 132 19.75 -8.28 -0.61
C ILE A 132 19.92 -9.44 -1.59
N TYR A 133 19.59 -10.64 -1.13
CA TYR A 133 19.56 -11.83 -1.96
C TYR A 133 18.22 -12.54 -1.76
N ALA A 134 17.61 -12.98 -2.86
CA ALA A 134 16.59 -14.01 -2.78
C ALA A 134 17.29 -15.33 -2.44
N SER A 135 16.71 -16.13 -1.55
CA SER A 135 17.24 -17.48 -1.30
C SER A 135 17.31 -18.23 -2.64
N ASN A 136 18.43 -18.90 -2.89
CA ASN A 136 18.59 -19.75 -4.08
C ASN A 136 17.48 -20.80 -4.19
N ASP A 137 16.88 -21.20 -3.07
CA ASP A 137 15.77 -22.14 -3.05
C ASP A 137 14.47 -21.51 -3.57
N ILE A 138 14.27 -20.20 -3.37
CA ILE A 138 13.14 -19.45 -3.92
C ILE A 138 13.30 -19.31 -5.43
N THR A 139 14.49 -18.97 -5.93
CA THR A 139 14.74 -18.88 -7.37
C THR A 139 14.50 -20.22 -8.05
N LYS A 140 15.01 -21.33 -7.50
CA LYS A 140 14.74 -22.68 -8.00
C LYS A 140 13.25 -23.05 -7.95
N ALA A 141 12.54 -22.64 -6.89
CA ALA A 141 11.10 -22.87 -6.78
C ALA A 141 10.32 -22.07 -7.83
N LEU A 142 10.68 -20.82 -8.09
CA LEU A 142 10.07 -19.99 -9.14
C LEU A 142 10.36 -20.55 -10.53
N ASP A 143 11.59 -21.02 -10.78
CA ASP A 143 11.98 -21.64 -12.06
C ASP A 143 11.27 -22.99 -12.29
N SER A 144 10.91 -23.70 -11.21
CA SER A 144 10.19 -24.97 -11.26
C SER A 144 8.68 -24.83 -11.11
N MET A 145 8.17 -23.63 -10.85
CA MET A 145 6.74 -23.38 -10.81
C MET A 145 6.17 -23.59 -12.21
N GLU A 146 5.35 -24.62 -12.36
CA GLU A 146 4.60 -24.82 -13.60
C GLU A 146 3.71 -23.60 -13.85
N SER A 147 3.76 -23.10 -15.08
CA SER A 147 2.83 -22.06 -15.50
C SER A 147 1.41 -22.58 -15.36
N PHE A 148 0.61 -21.90 -14.54
CA PHE A 148 -0.79 -22.25 -14.35
C PHE A 148 -1.57 -21.90 -15.62
N HIS A 149 -1.74 -22.89 -16.49
CA HIS A 149 -2.58 -22.77 -17.66
C HIS A 149 -4.02 -23.10 -17.29
N LEU A 150 -4.88 -22.09 -17.23
CA LEU A 150 -6.32 -22.31 -17.18
C LEU A 150 -6.72 -23.02 -18.47
N ALA A 151 -7.06 -24.31 -18.38
CA ALA A 151 -7.58 -25.04 -19.53
C ALA A 151 -8.80 -24.27 -20.04
N LYS A 152 -8.76 -23.82 -21.31
CA LYS A 152 -9.94 -23.25 -21.96
C LYS A 152 -11.02 -24.33 -21.97
N VAL A 153 -11.97 -24.22 -21.06
CA VAL A 153 -13.14 -25.09 -21.02
C VAL A 153 -13.93 -24.80 -22.29
N SER A 154 -13.97 -25.77 -23.20
CA SER A 154 -14.84 -25.77 -24.37
C SER A 154 -16.29 -25.69 -23.88
N THR A 155 -16.93 -24.54 -24.04
CA THR A 155 -18.33 -24.35 -23.65
C THR A 155 -19.24 -25.02 -24.66
N GLU A 156 -19.42 -26.33 -24.53
CA GLU A 156 -20.50 -27.10 -25.15
C GLU A 156 -21.35 -27.77 -24.06
N SER A 157 -22.04 -26.97 -23.24
CA SER A 157 -23.22 -27.39 -22.47
C SER A 157 -23.93 -26.19 -21.86
N SER A 158 -25.27 -26.15 -21.99
CA SER A 158 -26.16 -25.05 -21.57
C SER A 158 -26.41 -24.96 -20.05
N VAL A 159 -25.43 -25.33 -19.21
CA VAL A 159 -25.51 -25.06 -17.76
C VAL A 159 -24.19 -24.42 -17.33
N LYS A 160 -24.26 -23.11 -17.08
CA LYS A 160 -23.12 -22.30 -16.65
C LYS A 160 -22.95 -22.47 -15.14
N HIS A 161 -22.26 -23.52 -14.71
CA HIS A 161 -21.78 -23.57 -13.33
C HIS A 161 -20.61 -22.59 -13.19
N SER A 162 -20.85 -21.47 -12.51
CA SER A 162 -19.83 -20.46 -12.21
C SER A 162 -19.34 -20.64 -10.78
N LEU A 163 -18.06 -20.97 -10.61
CA LEU A 163 -17.39 -20.94 -9.31
C LEU A 163 -16.90 -19.51 -9.03
N THR A 164 -17.27 -18.94 -7.89
CA THR A 164 -16.81 -17.59 -7.47
C THR A 164 -15.80 -17.70 -6.34
N VAL A 165 -14.58 -17.23 -6.60
CA VAL A 165 -13.48 -17.20 -5.62
C VAL A 165 -13.07 -15.75 -5.37
N THR A 166 -13.03 -15.35 -4.09
CA THR A 166 -12.51 -14.05 -3.68
C THR A 166 -11.16 -14.21 -3.01
N PHE A 167 -10.16 -13.46 -3.48
CA PHE A 167 -8.87 -13.32 -2.82
C PHE A 167 -8.75 -11.90 -2.27
N HIS A 168 -8.39 -11.77 -1.00
CA HIS A 168 -8.31 -10.46 -0.34
C HIS A 168 -7.15 -10.40 0.65
N ASN A 169 -6.31 -9.39 0.49
CA ASN A 169 -5.30 -9.03 1.48
C ASN A 169 -5.96 -8.20 2.59
N THR A 170 -5.86 -8.66 3.83
CA THR A 170 -6.56 -8.03 4.97
C THR A 170 -5.69 -7.13 5.81
N GLU A 171 -4.36 -7.17 5.69
CA GLU A 171 -3.42 -6.43 6.57
C GLU A 171 -3.83 -6.44 8.07
N GLY A 172 -4.35 -7.59 8.54
CA GLY A 172 -4.99 -7.76 9.84
C GLY A 172 -6.50 -8.05 9.72
N LEU A 173 -6.89 -9.31 9.92
CA LEU A 173 -8.28 -9.75 9.71
C LEU A 173 -9.27 -9.21 10.76
N LEU A 174 -8.89 -9.23 12.04
CA LEU A 174 -9.78 -8.88 13.14
C LEU A 174 -10.19 -7.40 13.17
N PRO A 175 -9.28 -6.43 12.91
CA PRO A 175 -9.66 -5.02 12.78
C PRO A 175 -10.75 -4.76 11.74
N HIS A 176 -10.80 -5.56 10.67
CA HIS A 176 -11.72 -5.36 9.53
C HIS A 176 -12.93 -6.29 9.54
N GLN A 177 -13.24 -6.93 10.68
CA GLN A 177 -14.33 -7.90 10.77
C GLN A 177 -15.70 -7.33 10.35
N GLU A 178 -16.02 -6.09 10.74
CA GLU A 178 -17.31 -5.46 10.45
C GLU A 178 -17.48 -5.21 8.95
N ASP A 179 -16.41 -4.76 8.28
CA ASP A 179 -16.41 -4.50 6.85
C ASP A 179 -16.53 -5.81 6.04
N ILE A 180 -15.78 -6.85 6.45
CA ILE A 180 -15.83 -8.19 5.84
C ILE A 180 -17.22 -8.80 5.96
N THR A 181 -17.86 -8.65 7.13
CA THR A 181 -19.23 -9.16 7.34
C THR A 181 -20.27 -8.41 6.51
N GLN A 182 -19.95 -7.26 5.92
CA GLN A 182 -20.87 -6.48 5.10
C GLN A 182 -20.58 -6.61 3.59
N ALA A 183 -19.37 -7.04 3.22
CA ALA A 183 -18.94 -7.20 1.85
C ALA A 183 -19.78 -8.24 1.08
N THR A 184 -20.63 -7.78 0.17
CA THR A 184 -21.48 -8.62 -0.69
C THR A 184 -20.67 -9.54 -1.60
N CYS A 185 -19.50 -9.08 -2.07
CA CYS A 185 -18.59 -9.90 -2.88
C CYS A 185 -18.08 -11.13 -2.11
N MET A 186 -17.80 -10.99 -0.81
CA MET A 186 -17.35 -12.09 0.04
C MET A 186 -18.52 -13.02 0.37
N LYS A 187 -19.69 -12.47 0.75
CA LYS A 187 -20.89 -13.28 1.04
C LYS A 187 -21.35 -14.15 -0.12
N ASN A 188 -21.19 -13.67 -1.34
CA ASN A 188 -21.63 -14.37 -2.55
C ASN A 188 -20.54 -15.29 -3.15
N SER A 189 -19.35 -15.32 -2.55
CA SER A 189 -18.29 -16.22 -2.99
C SER A 189 -18.50 -17.63 -2.46
N GLU A 190 -18.02 -18.64 -3.19
CA GLU A 190 -17.99 -20.02 -2.70
C GLU A 190 -16.69 -20.29 -1.93
N ILE A 191 -15.60 -19.61 -2.31
CA ILE A 191 -14.30 -19.70 -1.65
C ILE A 191 -13.79 -18.29 -1.37
N ILE A 192 -13.31 -18.06 -0.16
CA ILE A 192 -12.67 -16.80 0.23
C ILE A 192 -11.26 -17.11 0.76
N CYS A 193 -10.28 -16.44 0.20
CA CYS A 193 -8.88 -16.55 0.57
C CYS A 193 -8.41 -15.23 1.18
N PHE A 194 -8.15 -15.22 2.49
CA PHE A 194 -7.55 -14.08 3.17
C PHE A 194 -6.04 -14.26 3.29
N ASN A 195 -5.27 -13.24 2.89
CA ASN A 195 -3.84 -13.16 3.19
C ASN A 195 -3.56 -12.11 4.29
N GLU A 196 -2.33 -12.11 4.81
CA GLU A 196 -1.86 -11.15 5.82
C GLU A 196 -2.84 -10.94 6.98
N THR A 197 -3.46 -12.03 7.43
CA THR A 197 -4.49 -11.98 8.48
C THR A 197 -3.92 -11.59 9.85
N TRP A 198 -2.60 -11.72 10.01
CA TRP A 198 -1.82 -11.47 11.23
C TRP A 198 -2.35 -12.21 12.48
N LEU A 199 -3.11 -13.29 12.27
CA LEU A 199 -3.63 -14.13 13.33
C LEU A 199 -2.48 -14.90 14.00
N LYS A 200 -2.56 -15.02 15.33
CA LYS A 200 -1.67 -15.88 16.10
C LYS A 200 -2.10 -17.34 15.94
N LYS A 201 -1.17 -18.26 16.18
CA LYS A 201 -1.47 -19.70 16.21
C LYS A 201 -2.60 -19.97 17.22
N ASN A 202 -3.61 -20.76 16.82
CA ASN A 202 -4.81 -21.09 17.60
C ASN A 202 -5.77 -19.92 17.89
N THR A 203 -5.72 -18.82 17.12
CA THR A 203 -6.76 -17.79 17.23
C THR A 203 -8.08 -18.36 16.70
N CYS A 204 -9.10 -18.52 17.55
CA CYS A 204 -10.45 -18.83 17.05
C CYS A 204 -11.08 -17.55 16.52
N LEU A 205 -11.58 -17.62 15.27
CA LEU A 205 -12.30 -16.52 14.64
C LEU A 205 -13.71 -16.42 15.23
N PRO A 206 -14.27 -15.20 15.31
CA PRO A 206 -15.64 -15.05 15.76
C PRO A 206 -16.57 -15.79 14.79
N PRO A 207 -17.49 -16.65 15.28
CA PRO A 207 -18.44 -17.39 14.44
C PRO A 207 -19.32 -16.49 13.56
N SER A 208 -19.46 -15.23 13.96
CA SER A 208 -20.22 -14.20 13.24
C SER A 208 -19.51 -13.59 12.03
N LEU A 209 -18.20 -13.80 11.85
CA LEU A 209 -17.42 -13.15 10.78
C LEU A 209 -17.97 -13.53 9.40
N LEU A 210 -18.14 -14.83 9.17
CA LEU A 210 -18.65 -15.41 7.92
C LEU A 210 -19.42 -16.70 8.28
N PRO A 211 -20.67 -16.60 8.78
CA PRO A 211 -21.38 -17.72 9.40
C PRO A 211 -21.70 -18.87 8.44
N ASN A 212 -21.67 -18.63 7.14
CA ASN A 212 -21.94 -19.64 6.11
C ASN A 212 -20.66 -20.30 5.56
N PHE A 213 -19.49 -19.98 6.12
CA PHE A 213 -18.21 -20.51 5.66
C PHE A 213 -17.55 -21.35 6.74
N ILE A 214 -16.79 -22.36 6.29
CA ILE A 214 -15.96 -23.17 7.16
C ILE A 214 -14.56 -22.55 7.19
N PRO A 215 -14.11 -21.98 8.32
CA PRO A 215 -12.80 -21.36 8.39
C PRO A 215 -11.70 -22.42 8.37
N CYS A 216 -10.74 -22.24 7.46
CA CYS A 216 -9.50 -23.00 7.42
C CYS A 216 -8.34 -22.02 7.61
N SER A 217 -7.54 -22.18 8.67
CA SER A 217 -6.38 -21.33 8.94
C SER A 217 -5.08 -22.11 8.80
N LYS A 218 -4.10 -21.52 8.12
CA LYS A 218 -2.73 -22.04 8.07
C LYS A 218 -1.77 -20.89 8.39
N SER A 219 -0.98 -21.03 9.45
CA SER A 219 0.02 -20.01 9.79
C SER A 219 1.19 -20.05 8.80
N ARG A 220 1.96 -18.95 8.71
CA ARG A 220 3.14 -18.86 7.84
C ARG A 220 4.15 -19.98 8.14
N SER A 221 4.39 -20.30 9.41
CA SER A 221 5.32 -21.36 9.80
C SER A 221 4.84 -22.76 9.40
N GLU A 222 3.52 -23.00 9.38
CA GLU A 222 2.92 -24.26 8.91
C GLU A 222 2.87 -24.34 7.39
N ALA A 223 2.81 -23.20 6.69
CA ALA A 223 2.81 -23.17 5.23
C ALA A 223 4.11 -23.74 4.62
N TYR A 224 5.24 -23.54 5.32
CA TYR A 224 6.56 -24.02 4.89
C TYR A 224 6.95 -25.40 5.43
N SER A 225 6.14 -26.00 6.32
CA SER A 225 6.34 -27.38 6.73
C SER A 225 5.46 -28.30 5.89
N ASN A 226 6.00 -29.42 5.42
CA ASN A 226 5.27 -30.44 4.66
C ASN A 226 4.22 -31.20 5.50
N LEU A 227 3.70 -30.59 6.56
CA LEU A 227 2.71 -31.16 7.47
C LEU A 227 1.30 -30.91 6.91
N THR A 228 0.54 -32.00 6.81
CA THR A 228 -0.82 -32.05 6.30
C THR A 228 -1.76 -31.15 7.10
N ILE A 229 -2.72 -30.52 6.42
CA ILE A 229 -3.67 -29.57 7.01
C ILE A 229 -4.51 -30.28 8.09
N HIS A 230 -4.42 -29.83 9.34
CA HIS A 230 -5.33 -30.26 10.40
C HIS A 230 -6.57 -29.37 10.42
N HIS A 231 -7.75 -29.98 10.31
CA HIS A 231 -9.02 -29.30 10.58
C HIS A 231 -9.08 -28.91 12.06
N THR A 232 -9.00 -27.63 12.36
CA THR A 232 -9.35 -27.12 13.69
C THR A 232 -10.86 -26.95 13.77
N SER A 233 -11.54 -27.93 14.34
CA SER A 233 -12.91 -27.72 14.84
C SER A 233 -12.82 -26.98 16.18
N CYS A 234 -13.28 -25.73 16.24
CA CYS A 234 -13.49 -25.02 17.50
C CYS A 234 -14.86 -25.50 18.04
N SER A 235 -14.89 -26.04 19.27
CA SER A 235 -16.08 -26.57 19.94
C SER A 235 -16.98 -25.46 20.47
#